data_AF-A0A9P7FDB2-F1
#
_entry.id   AF-A0A9P7FDB2-F1
#
_cell.length_a   1.000
_cell.length_b   1.000
_cell.length_c   1.000
_cell.angle_alpha   90.00
_cell.angle_beta   90.00
_cell.angle_gamma   90.00
#
_symmetry.space_group_name_H-M   'P 1'
#
loop_
_entity.id
_entity.type
_entity.pdbx_description
1 polymer ?
#
loop_
_entity_poly.entity_id
_entity_poly.type
_entity_poly.pdbx_seq_one_letter_code
_entity_poly.pdbx_strand_id
1 'polypeptide(L)'
;DDIQVQYHPNSGRPTQVYHFEDYRCGPGTPAAPPKVDPEPWRPFRTRIDFEVAELAHEAALTHEQTDWFIKLIHRSRCKLFTLQNCKDVRDTWDAASFKLTPFMKEEVVVPFQGVDQTFPFFHRSLWDWAVDLLQDPEVGPHFVFDAQQLSKFDGDKFVWYIHEPWTANAFWEHQVCGAITRVMSSMCVSVY
;
A
#
# COMPACT_ATOMS: atom_id res chain seq x y z
N ASP A 1 22.41 -14.48 9.18
CA ASP A 1 21.42 -14.89 8.18
C ASP A 1 21.54 -13.99 6.97
N ASP A 2 21.56 -14.57 5.77
CA ASP A 2 21.64 -13.84 4.51
C ASP A 2 20.41 -14.17 3.65
N ILE A 3 19.89 -13.18 2.93
CA ILE A 3 18.78 -13.34 1.99
C ILE A 3 19.35 -13.22 0.58
N GLN A 4 19.20 -14.27 -0.20
CA GLN A 4 19.55 -14.28 -1.61
C GLN A 4 18.29 -14.09 -2.46
N VAL A 5 18.39 -13.17 -3.43
CA VAL A 5 17.36 -12.86 -4.43
C VAL A 5 17.88 -13.24 -5.81
N GLN A 6 17.28 -14.26 -6.39
CA GLN A 6 17.53 -14.65 -7.78
C GLN A 6 16.44 -14.04 -8.67
N TYR A 7 16.84 -13.31 -9.71
CA TYR A 7 15.91 -12.73 -10.67
C TYR A 7 15.73 -13.64 -11.87
N HIS A 8 14.54 -13.58 -12.49
CA HIS A 8 14.25 -14.35 -13.69
C HIS A 8 15.24 -14.01 -14.84
N PRO A 9 15.73 -14.98 -15.65
CA PRO A 9 16.70 -14.71 -16.73
C PRO A 9 16.25 -13.63 -17.72
N ASN A 10 14.95 -13.53 -17.99
CA ASN A 10 14.38 -12.50 -18.87
C ASN A 10 14.52 -11.07 -18.31
N SER A 11 14.75 -10.89 -17.00
CA SER A 11 14.97 -9.58 -16.39
C SER A 11 16.37 -9.01 -16.69
N GLY A 12 17.33 -9.86 -17.09
CA GLY A 12 18.72 -9.47 -17.30
C GLY A 12 19.46 -9.02 -16.02
N ARG A 13 18.89 -9.22 -14.84
CA ARG A 13 19.47 -8.77 -13.56
C ARG A 13 20.32 -9.88 -12.92
N PRO A 14 21.49 -9.54 -12.35
CA PRO A 14 22.29 -10.49 -11.60
C PRO A 14 21.65 -10.80 -10.24
N THR A 15 21.91 -12.00 -9.71
CA THR A 15 21.55 -12.41 -8.35
C THR A 15 22.16 -11.45 -7.32
N GLN A 16 21.37 -11.08 -6.31
CA GLN A 16 21.80 -10.20 -5.21
C GLN A 16 21.67 -10.93 -3.87
N VAL A 17 22.55 -10.58 -2.92
CA VAL A 17 22.56 -11.13 -1.56
C VAL A 17 22.55 -9.96 -0.56
N TYR A 18 21.64 -10.01 0.39
CA TYR A 18 21.45 -9.00 1.44
C TYR A 18 21.69 -9.62 2.82
N HIS A 19 22.26 -8.85 3.75
CA HIS A 19 22.41 -9.28 5.14
C HIS A 19 21.12 -9.05 5.93
N PHE A 20 20.73 -10.01 6.77
CA PHE A 20 19.50 -9.95 7.57
C PHE A 20 19.47 -8.78 8.58
N GLU A 21 20.64 -8.27 9.00
CA GLU A 21 20.75 -7.17 9.98
C GLU A 21 20.25 -5.81 9.47
N ASP A 22 20.07 -5.67 8.15
CA ASP A 22 19.49 -4.48 7.52
C ASP A 22 17.95 -4.45 7.63
N TYR A 23 17.35 -5.46 8.27
CA TYR A 23 15.91 -5.60 8.51
C TYR A 23 15.61 -5.45 10.02
N ARG A 24 15.14 -4.27 10.50
CA ARG A 24 14.98 -3.99 11.96
C ARG A 24 13.59 -3.54 12.39
N CYS A 25 13.10 -4.11 13.51
CA CYS A 25 12.16 -3.50 14.45
C CYS A 25 12.50 -3.95 15.89
N GLY A 26 12.63 -3.01 16.85
CA GLY A 26 13.17 -3.26 18.21
C GLY A 26 12.11 -3.30 19.35
N PRO A 27 12.49 -3.72 20.58
CA PRO A 27 11.53 -3.88 21.70
C PRO A 27 11.73 -2.85 22.84
N GLY A 28 10.63 -2.41 23.47
CA GLY A 28 10.60 -1.50 24.62
C GLY A 28 9.88 -2.09 25.85
N THR A 29 10.39 -1.79 27.05
CA THR A 29 9.96 -2.34 28.35
C THR A 29 8.93 -1.42 29.07
N PRO A 30 7.97 -1.93 29.89
CA PRO A 30 6.91 -1.10 30.49
C PRO A 30 7.29 -0.43 31.83
N ALA A 31 6.79 0.79 32.07
CA ALA A 31 6.97 1.56 33.31
C ALA A 31 5.66 1.69 34.13
N ALA A 32 5.82 1.90 35.44
CA ALA A 32 4.79 1.97 36.49
C ALA A 32 3.80 3.17 36.36
N PRO A 33 2.59 3.10 36.96
CA PRO A 33 1.51 4.04 36.69
C PRO A 33 1.73 5.45 37.30
N PRO A 34 1.44 6.54 36.56
CA PRO A 34 1.69 7.91 37.02
C PRO A 34 0.52 8.50 37.83
N LYS A 35 0.86 9.45 38.71
CA LYS A 35 -0.08 10.27 39.50
C LYS A 35 -0.80 11.27 38.59
N VAL A 36 -2.05 11.59 38.92
CA VAL A 36 -2.91 12.52 38.15
C VAL A 36 -2.35 13.94 38.20
N ASP A 37 -1.92 14.45 37.04
CA ASP A 37 -1.33 15.78 36.83
C ASP A 37 -2.44 16.83 36.59
N PRO A 38 -2.40 18.02 37.23
CA PRO A 38 -3.34 19.12 36.97
C PRO A 38 -3.25 19.69 35.54
N GLU A 39 -2.16 19.46 34.82
CA GLU A 39 -2.01 19.82 33.40
C GLU A 39 -1.73 18.54 32.60
N PRO A 40 -2.78 17.78 32.22
CA PRO A 40 -2.62 16.45 31.63
C PRO A 40 -1.88 16.47 30.28
N TRP A 41 -1.78 17.64 29.65
CA TRP A 41 -1.02 17.85 28.42
C TRP A 41 0.49 18.04 28.66
N ARG A 42 1.00 18.08 29.89
CA ARG A 42 2.46 17.97 30.12
C ARG A 42 2.93 16.58 29.69
N PRO A 43 4.10 16.45 29.04
CA PRO A 43 5.21 17.42 28.94
C PRO A 43 5.13 18.39 27.75
N PHE A 44 4.03 18.42 26.99
CA PHE A 44 3.93 19.31 25.84
C PHE A 44 3.91 20.78 26.26
N ARG A 45 4.58 21.62 25.46
CA ARG A 45 4.76 23.05 25.76
C ARG A 45 3.46 23.83 25.63
N THR A 46 2.57 23.40 24.73
CA THR A 46 1.25 23.98 24.53
C THR A 46 0.19 22.89 24.42
N ARG A 47 -1.06 23.26 24.70
CA ARG A 47 -2.21 22.36 24.50
C ARG A 47 -2.39 21.96 23.03
N ILE A 48 -2.10 22.85 22.08
CA ILE A 48 -2.17 22.54 20.65
C ILE A 48 -1.14 21.48 20.28
N ASP A 49 0.09 21.55 20.83
CA ASP A 49 1.10 20.52 20.59
C ASP A 49 0.63 19.15 21.08
N PHE A 50 -0.09 19.12 22.21
CA PHE A 50 -0.71 17.90 22.74
C PHE A 50 -1.84 17.39 21.84
N GLU A 51 -2.80 18.23 21.45
CA GLU A 51 -3.93 17.83 20.59
C GLU A 51 -3.45 17.33 19.22
N VAL A 52 -2.40 17.94 18.66
CA VAL A 52 -1.76 17.49 17.41
C VAL A 52 -1.08 16.12 17.60
N ALA A 53 -0.38 15.91 18.72
CA ALA A 53 0.26 14.64 19.03
C ALA A 53 -0.76 13.53 19.34
N GLU A 54 -1.85 13.86 20.03
CA GLU A 54 -2.97 12.97 20.31
C GLU A 54 -3.62 12.52 19.00
N LEU A 55 -3.95 13.45 18.10
CA LEU A 55 -4.49 13.11 16.78
C LEU A 55 -3.54 12.24 15.95
N ALA A 56 -2.23 12.53 15.99
CA ALA A 56 -1.24 11.70 15.31
C ALA A 56 -1.19 10.28 15.89
N HIS A 57 -1.36 10.13 17.20
CA HIS A 57 -1.42 8.84 17.87
C HIS A 57 -2.73 8.08 17.58
N GLU A 58 -3.88 8.75 17.66
CA GLU A 58 -5.20 8.17 17.35
C GLU A 58 -5.30 7.70 15.89
N ALA A 59 -4.72 8.47 14.97
CA ALA A 59 -4.65 8.11 13.55
C ALA A 59 -3.52 7.11 13.24
N ALA A 60 -2.78 6.64 14.25
CA ALA A 60 -1.65 5.72 14.13
C ALA A 60 -0.63 6.16 13.07
N LEU A 61 -0.33 7.47 13.02
CA LEU A 61 0.63 8.01 12.06
C LEU A 61 2.03 7.45 12.33
N THR A 62 2.72 7.08 11.25
CA THR A 62 4.15 6.74 11.32
C THR A 62 4.99 7.96 11.74
N HIS A 63 6.24 7.73 12.12
CA HIS A 63 7.17 8.82 12.43
C HIS A 63 7.32 9.80 11.25
N GLU A 64 7.43 9.29 10.02
CA GLU A 64 7.54 10.11 8.82
C GLU A 64 6.28 10.93 8.54
N GLN A 65 5.09 10.31 8.71
CA GLN A 65 3.81 11.01 8.56
C GLN A 65 3.61 12.07 9.64
N THR A 66 4.05 11.81 10.88
CA THR A 66 3.97 12.77 12.00
C THR A 66 4.86 13.98 11.72
N ASP A 67 6.10 13.76 11.30
CA ASP A 67 7.02 14.84 10.92
C ASP A 67 6.46 15.67 9.75
N TRP A 68 5.87 15.01 8.77
CA TRP A 68 5.22 15.67 7.64
C TRP A 68 4.00 16.50 8.08
N PHE A 69 3.18 15.97 8.98
CA PHE A 69 2.00 16.65 9.51
C PHE A 69 2.39 17.92 10.29
N ILE A 70 3.42 17.84 11.15
CA ILE A 70 3.96 19.01 11.86
C ILE A 70 4.48 20.05 10.87
N LYS A 71 5.22 19.64 9.83
CA LYS A 71 5.67 20.54 8.75
C LYS A 71 4.49 21.20 8.03
N LEU A 72 3.39 20.49 7.81
CA LEU A 72 2.18 21.03 7.17
C LEU A 72 1.52 22.13 8.02
N ILE A 73 1.38 21.91 9.33
CA ILE A 73 0.84 22.90 10.29
C ILE A 73 1.72 24.15 10.33
N HIS A 74 3.05 24.00 10.33
CA HIS A 74 3.94 25.16 10.26
C HIS A 74 3.82 25.91 8.92
N ARG A 75 3.66 25.20 7.80
CA ARG A 75 3.49 25.80 6.46
C ARG A 75 2.16 26.53 6.31
N SER A 76 1.07 26.05 6.90
CA SER A 76 -0.25 26.70 6.85
C SER A 76 -0.30 28.03 7.60
N ARG A 77 0.68 28.31 8.47
CA ARG A 77 0.84 29.65 9.06
C ARG A 77 1.28 30.70 8.04
N CYS A 78 1.95 30.27 6.97
CA CYS A 78 2.48 31.16 5.92
C CYS A 78 1.69 31.10 4.62
N LYS A 79 0.82 30.10 4.45
CA LYS A 79 0.02 29.87 3.23
C LYS A 79 -1.42 29.61 3.60
N LEU A 80 -2.35 30.14 2.81
CA LEU A 80 -3.77 29.99 3.08
C LEU A 80 -4.20 28.54 2.86
N PHE A 81 -4.62 27.86 3.93
CA PHE A 81 -5.25 26.56 3.86
C PHE A 81 -6.76 26.78 3.66
N THR A 82 -7.30 26.32 2.53
CA THR A 82 -8.66 26.66 2.06
C THR A 82 -9.72 25.61 2.40
N LEU A 83 -9.31 24.38 2.71
CA LEU A 83 -10.24 23.29 3.07
C LEU A 83 -10.77 23.54 4.48
N GLN A 84 -12.08 23.61 4.66
CA GLN A 84 -12.70 23.94 5.94
C GLN A 84 -13.21 22.71 6.67
N ASN A 85 -13.58 21.66 5.94
CA ASN A 85 -14.26 20.50 6.52
C ASN A 85 -14.05 19.23 5.67
N CYS A 86 -14.50 18.09 6.18
CA CYS A 86 -14.42 16.79 5.51
C CYS A 86 -15.19 16.76 4.17
N LYS A 87 -16.29 17.52 4.04
CA LYS A 87 -17.03 17.63 2.78
C LYS A 87 -16.19 18.33 1.73
N ASP A 88 -15.49 19.42 2.03
CA ASP A 88 -14.61 20.09 1.06
C ASP A 88 -13.51 19.15 0.56
N VAL A 89 -12.96 18.31 1.44
CA VAL A 89 -11.98 17.28 1.06
C VAL A 89 -12.60 16.28 0.09
N ARG A 90 -13.80 15.75 0.41
CA ARG A 90 -14.52 14.80 -0.45
C ARG A 90 -14.90 15.43 -1.79
N ASP A 91 -15.48 16.62 -1.79
CA ASP A 91 -15.85 17.35 -3.00
C ASP A 91 -14.61 17.62 -3.87
N THR A 92 -13.46 17.92 -3.27
CA THR A 92 -12.19 18.10 -3.99
C THR A 92 -11.67 16.77 -4.56
N TRP A 93 -11.79 15.67 -3.84
CA TRP A 93 -11.44 14.34 -4.34
C TRP A 93 -12.38 13.87 -5.45
N ASP A 94 -13.69 14.09 -5.32
CA ASP A 94 -14.68 13.82 -6.34
C ASP A 94 -14.40 14.66 -7.59
N ALA A 95 -14.08 15.95 -7.41
CA ALA A 95 -13.64 16.81 -8.49
C ALA A 95 -12.30 16.37 -9.08
N ALA A 96 -11.41 15.72 -8.34
CA ALA A 96 -10.15 15.19 -8.87
C ALA A 96 -10.29 13.76 -9.44
N SER A 97 -11.41 13.08 -9.18
CA SER A 97 -11.61 11.68 -9.53
C SER A 97 -11.52 11.40 -11.02
N PHE A 98 -11.84 12.40 -11.87
CA PHE A 98 -11.70 12.30 -13.33
C PHE A 98 -10.27 12.04 -13.80
N LYS A 99 -9.26 12.26 -12.95
CA LYS A 99 -7.86 11.96 -13.25
C LYS A 99 -7.54 10.47 -13.21
N LEU A 100 -8.43 9.66 -12.62
CA LEU A 100 -8.29 8.21 -12.54
C LEU A 100 -9.47 7.55 -13.26
N THR A 101 -9.30 6.30 -13.63
CA THR A 101 -10.34 5.47 -14.24
C THR A 101 -11.56 5.40 -13.31
N PRO A 102 -12.74 5.88 -13.74
CA PRO A 102 -13.92 5.94 -12.90
C PRO A 102 -14.54 4.55 -12.66
N PHE A 103 -15.31 4.44 -11.58
CA PHE A 103 -16.20 3.30 -11.40
C PHE A 103 -17.48 3.48 -12.21
N MET A 104 -17.84 2.46 -12.96
CA MET A 104 -19.07 2.32 -13.72
C MET A 104 -20.09 1.51 -12.91
N LYS A 105 -21.34 1.97 -12.90
CA LYS A 105 -22.44 1.24 -12.30
C LYS A 105 -23.24 0.55 -13.40
N GLU A 106 -23.35 -0.76 -13.32
CA GLU A 106 -24.21 -1.57 -14.17
C GLU A 106 -25.22 -2.35 -13.32
N GLU A 107 -26.33 -2.74 -13.92
CA GLU A 107 -27.33 -3.57 -13.26
C GLU A 107 -27.25 -4.98 -13.81
N VAL A 108 -26.91 -5.93 -12.94
CA VAL A 108 -26.82 -7.34 -13.29
C VAL A 108 -28.12 -8.01 -12.87
N VAL A 109 -28.81 -8.60 -13.84
CA VAL A 109 -30.03 -9.37 -13.62
C VAL A 109 -29.66 -10.85 -13.52
N VAL A 110 -29.95 -11.47 -12.38
CA VAL A 110 -29.70 -12.88 -12.15
C VAL A 110 -31.03 -13.58 -11.83
N PRO A 111 -31.43 -14.59 -12.61
CA PRO A 111 -32.62 -15.38 -12.29
C PRO A 111 -32.33 -16.26 -11.08
N PHE A 112 -33.09 -16.08 -10.00
CA PHE A 112 -32.99 -16.90 -8.79
C PHE A 112 -34.38 -17.40 -8.39
N GLN A 113 -34.54 -18.72 -8.32
CA GLN A 113 -35.82 -19.39 -8.01
C GLN A 113 -36.98 -18.94 -8.92
N GLY A 114 -36.69 -18.63 -10.19
CA GLY A 114 -37.68 -18.20 -11.18
C GLY A 114 -38.10 -16.73 -11.06
N VAL A 115 -37.42 -15.95 -10.21
CA VAL A 115 -37.59 -14.49 -10.11
C VAL A 115 -36.28 -13.82 -10.52
N ASP A 116 -36.36 -12.89 -11.45
CA ASP A 116 -35.24 -12.05 -11.84
C ASP A 116 -34.91 -11.08 -10.71
N GLN A 117 -33.71 -11.19 -10.15
CA GLN A 117 -33.21 -10.26 -9.15
C GLN A 117 -32.18 -9.32 -9.79
N THR A 118 -32.40 -8.02 -9.63
CA THR A 118 -31.49 -6.99 -10.15
C THR A 118 -30.57 -6.51 -9.04
N PHE A 119 -29.27 -6.55 -9.30
CA PHE A 119 -28.25 -6.07 -8.36
C PHE A 119 -27.42 -4.96 -9.00
N PRO A 120 -27.18 -3.83 -8.28
CA PRO A 120 -26.23 -2.83 -8.73
C PRO A 120 -24.81 -3.39 -8.59
N PHE A 121 -24.09 -3.48 -9.70
CA PHE A 121 -22.71 -3.90 -9.79
C PHE A 121 -21.82 -2.71 -10.15
N PHE A 122 -20.86 -2.40 -9.29
CA PHE A 122 -19.88 -1.36 -9.54
C PHE A 122 -18.59 -1.99 -10.03
N HIS A 123 -18.13 -1.60 -11.20
CA HIS A 123 -16.90 -2.11 -11.80
C HIS A 123 -16.07 -0.99 -12.41
N ARG A 124 -14.84 -1.29 -12.80
CA ARG A 124 -13.97 -0.39 -13.55
C ARG A 124 -13.09 -1.23 -14.47
N SER A 125 -12.61 -0.63 -15.54
CA SER A 125 -11.63 -1.28 -16.41
C SER A 125 -10.36 -1.58 -15.62
N LEU A 126 -10.05 -2.86 -15.43
CA LEU A 126 -8.82 -3.29 -14.75
C LEU A 126 -7.58 -2.84 -15.51
N TRP A 127 -7.66 -2.81 -16.85
CA TRP A 127 -6.56 -2.37 -17.70
C TRP A 127 -6.27 -0.88 -17.52
N ASP A 128 -7.30 -0.04 -17.66
CA ASP A 128 -7.12 1.41 -17.56
C ASP A 128 -6.70 1.80 -16.14
N TRP A 129 -7.26 1.13 -15.12
CA TRP A 129 -6.79 1.29 -13.75
C TRP A 129 -5.33 0.91 -13.57
N ALA A 130 -4.89 -0.23 -14.11
CA ALA A 130 -3.49 -0.63 -14.03
C ALA A 130 -2.59 0.39 -14.71
N VAL A 131 -3.00 0.93 -15.87
CA VAL A 131 -2.26 2.00 -16.56
C VAL A 131 -2.17 3.27 -15.70
N ASP A 132 -3.25 3.68 -15.04
CA ASP A 132 -3.22 4.83 -14.13
C ASP A 132 -2.20 4.63 -13.00
N LEU A 133 -2.17 3.44 -12.39
CA LEU A 133 -1.22 3.11 -11.32
C LEU A 133 0.23 3.11 -11.80
N LEU A 134 0.48 2.68 -13.03
CA LEU A 134 1.82 2.69 -13.61
C LEU A 134 2.31 4.08 -13.99
N GLN A 135 1.38 5.00 -14.25
CA GLN A 135 1.71 6.41 -14.51
C GLN A 135 1.94 7.22 -13.23
N ASP A 136 1.49 6.71 -12.08
CA ASP A 136 1.74 7.36 -10.80
C ASP A 136 3.25 7.30 -10.46
N PRO A 137 3.92 8.45 -10.26
CA PRO A 137 5.36 8.49 -10.01
C PRO A 137 5.76 7.91 -8.64
N GLU A 138 4.83 7.83 -7.68
CA GLU A 138 5.08 7.27 -6.35
C GLU A 138 4.78 5.76 -6.32
N VAL A 139 3.89 5.25 -7.18
CA VAL A 139 3.52 3.82 -7.18
C VAL A 139 4.22 3.05 -8.30
N GLY A 140 4.24 3.60 -9.51
CA GLY A 140 4.81 2.99 -10.71
C GLY A 140 6.22 2.41 -10.53
N PRO A 141 7.17 3.12 -9.89
CA PRO A 141 8.53 2.61 -9.69
C PRO A 141 8.63 1.37 -8.80
N HIS A 142 7.61 1.09 -7.97
CA HIS A 142 7.59 -0.04 -7.06
C HIS A 142 6.91 -1.29 -7.62
N PHE A 143 6.35 -1.22 -8.83
CA PHE A 143 5.79 -2.41 -9.48
C PHE A 143 6.88 -3.44 -9.81
N VAL A 144 6.68 -4.66 -9.35
CA VAL A 144 7.55 -5.80 -9.64
C VAL A 144 6.93 -6.63 -10.75
N PHE A 145 7.46 -6.49 -11.97
CA PHE A 145 7.00 -7.23 -13.14
C PHE A 145 7.73 -8.55 -13.35
N ASP A 146 8.94 -8.65 -12.82
CA ASP A 146 9.77 -9.83 -12.97
C ASP A 146 9.62 -10.76 -11.77
N ALA A 147 9.43 -12.04 -12.05
CA ALA A 147 9.48 -13.09 -11.06
C ALA A 147 10.86 -13.14 -10.39
N GLN A 148 10.83 -13.43 -9.10
CA GLN A 148 12.00 -13.54 -8.25
C GLN A 148 11.94 -14.87 -7.49
N GLN A 149 13.07 -15.38 -7.06
CA GLN A 149 13.15 -16.48 -6.11
C GLN A 149 13.95 -16.01 -4.90
N LEU A 150 13.33 -16.11 -3.73
CA LEU A 150 13.96 -15.73 -2.46
C LEU A 150 14.43 -16.97 -1.73
N SER A 151 15.66 -16.94 -1.24
CA SER A 151 16.19 -17.99 -0.38
C SER A 151 16.91 -17.41 0.82
N LYS A 152 16.67 -17.98 2.00
CA LYS A 152 17.31 -17.59 3.25
C LYS A 152 18.38 -18.60 3.62
N PHE A 153 19.56 -18.14 4.03
CA PHE A 153 20.60 -19.01 4.56
C PHE A 153 20.24 -19.51 5.96
N ASP A 154 20.19 -20.82 6.15
CA ASP A 154 19.83 -21.47 7.43
C ASP A 154 21.06 -21.85 8.30
N GLY A 155 22.27 -21.52 7.85
CA GLY A 155 23.53 -21.88 8.49
C GLY A 155 24.29 -23.00 7.76
N ASP A 156 23.62 -23.77 6.89
CA ASP A 156 24.22 -24.81 6.05
C ASP A 156 23.95 -24.55 4.56
N LYS A 157 22.71 -24.20 4.21
CA LYS A 157 22.28 -23.98 2.82
C LYS A 157 21.27 -22.84 2.70
N PHE A 158 21.05 -22.43 1.46
CA PHE A 158 19.96 -21.53 1.10
C PHE A 158 18.66 -22.33 0.95
N VAL A 159 17.66 -21.99 1.77
CA VAL A 159 16.32 -22.59 1.74
C VAL A 159 15.35 -21.59 1.11
N TRP A 160 14.62 -22.04 0.10
CA TRP A 160 13.63 -21.23 -0.62
C TRP A 160 12.39 -20.95 0.25
N TYR A 161 11.82 -19.76 0.10
CA TYR A 161 10.55 -19.37 0.71
C TYR A 161 9.77 -18.41 -0.20
N ILE A 162 8.45 -18.38 0.01
CA ILE A 162 7.54 -17.45 -0.66
C ILE A 162 7.22 -16.33 0.31
N HIS A 163 7.46 -15.09 -0.10
CA HIS A 163 7.07 -13.91 0.67
C HIS A 163 5.89 -13.19 0.02
N GLU A 164 5.96 -13.03 -1.29
CA GLU A 164 5.04 -12.25 -2.11
C GLU A 164 4.64 -13.05 -3.36
N PRO A 165 3.51 -12.75 -4.01
CA PRO A 165 3.04 -13.52 -5.18
C PRO A 165 4.08 -13.63 -6.30
N TRP A 166 4.88 -12.60 -6.53
CA TRP A 166 5.94 -12.59 -7.54
C TRP A 166 7.19 -13.40 -7.16
N THR A 167 7.24 -13.94 -5.94
CA THR A 167 8.34 -14.80 -5.44
C THR A 167 8.03 -16.30 -5.53
N ALA A 168 6.81 -16.64 -5.96
CA ALA A 168 6.34 -18.01 -6.10
C ALA A 168 6.76 -18.64 -7.43
N ASN A 169 6.97 -19.96 -7.42
CA ASN A 169 7.36 -20.72 -8.63
C ASN A 169 6.36 -20.59 -9.78
N ALA A 170 5.06 -20.50 -9.49
CA ALA A 170 4.05 -20.34 -10.53
C ALA A 170 4.31 -19.09 -11.39
N PHE A 171 4.66 -17.96 -10.77
CA PHE A 171 4.95 -16.74 -11.52
C PHE A 171 6.24 -16.86 -12.35
N TRP A 172 7.26 -17.51 -11.78
CA TRP A 172 8.49 -17.84 -12.49
C TRP A 172 8.23 -18.69 -13.73
N GLU A 173 7.49 -19.79 -13.60
CA GLU A 173 7.16 -20.71 -14.70
C GLU A 173 6.34 -20.02 -15.81
N HIS A 174 5.40 -19.15 -15.42
CA HIS A 174 4.61 -18.37 -16.38
C HIS A 174 5.43 -17.32 -17.13
N GLN A 175 6.50 -16.78 -16.55
CA GLN A 175 7.40 -15.85 -17.24
C GLN A 175 8.40 -16.56 -18.18
N VAL A 176 8.74 -17.83 -17.92
CA VAL A 176 9.57 -18.68 -18.81
C VAL A 176 8.84 -19.01 -20.11
N CYS A 177 7.53 -19.29 -20.04
CA CYS A 177 6.73 -19.55 -21.22
C CYS A 177 6.43 -18.21 -21.89
N GLY A 178 7.02 -17.93 -23.06
CA GLY A 178 6.85 -16.69 -23.85
C GLY A 178 5.43 -16.40 -24.37
N ALA A 179 4.39 -16.82 -23.64
CA ALA A 179 2.98 -16.69 -23.97
C ALA A 179 2.31 -15.42 -23.38
N ILE A 180 3.06 -14.50 -22.77
CA ILE A 180 2.48 -13.23 -22.27
C ILE A 180 2.06 -12.30 -23.42
N THR A 181 2.45 -12.57 -24.67
CA THR A 181 1.87 -11.86 -25.83
C THR A 181 0.46 -12.31 -26.22
N ARG A 182 -0.16 -13.31 -25.54
CA ARG A 182 -1.50 -13.80 -25.92
C ARG A 182 -2.52 -13.99 -24.78
N VAL A 183 -2.18 -13.78 -23.52
CA VAL A 183 -3.09 -14.05 -22.38
C VAL A 183 -3.63 -12.79 -21.67
N MET A 184 -3.25 -11.58 -22.10
CA MET A 184 -3.83 -10.35 -21.52
C MET A 184 -5.32 -10.13 -21.83
N SER A 185 -5.98 -11.02 -22.59
CA SER A 185 -7.42 -10.95 -22.86
C SER A 185 -8.29 -11.66 -21.83
N SER A 186 -7.74 -12.39 -20.85
CA SER A 186 -8.58 -13.17 -19.93
C SER A 186 -7.91 -13.42 -18.57
N MET A 187 -7.63 -12.35 -17.83
CA MET A 187 -7.50 -12.44 -16.38
C MET A 187 -8.81 -11.99 -15.73
N CYS A 188 -9.73 -12.92 -15.58
CA CYS A 188 -10.84 -12.77 -14.65
C CYS A 188 -10.32 -13.22 -13.28
N VAL A 189 -10.05 -12.26 -12.39
CA VAL A 189 -9.75 -12.58 -10.99
C VAL A 189 -11.09 -12.83 -10.30
N SER A 190 -11.44 -14.11 -10.13
CA SER A 190 -12.51 -14.48 -9.21
C SER A 190 -11.96 -14.39 -7.79
N VAL A 191 -12.39 -13.35 -7.07
CA VAL A 191 -12.24 -13.28 -5.62
C VAL A 191 -13.33 -14.16 -5.02
N TYR A 192 -12.94 -15.23 -4.33
CA TYR A 192 -13.83 -16.07 -3.52
C TYR A 192 -14.10 -15.42 -2.16
#